data_AF-A0A9P4UPN9-F1
#
_entry.id   AF-A0A9P4UPN9-F1
#
_cell.length_a   1.000
_cell.length_b   1.000
_cell.length_c   1.000
_cell.angle_alpha   90.00
_cell.angle_beta   90.00
_cell.angle_gamma   90.00
#
_symmetry.space_group_name_H-M   'P 1'
#
loop_
_entity.id
_entity.type
_entity.pdbx_description
1 polymer ?
#
loop_
_entity_poly.entity_id
_entity_poly.type
_entity_poly.pdbx_seq_one_letter_code
_entity_poly.pdbx_strand_id
1 'polypeptide(L)'
;MRTATIFAAATALFSSALAAPAPVAEPAGPCRPGGPGLANCNGLDRPPIGKGGKTCMSDEDADVVANTFRDLIRGYTKEQALAALTEDFVDYSSAVSIVINKGAAGPKDVTAPIFTSRAQFMEGHGKQQPIPFEILDTWHNCNGTVSMRWVTTRSGQGQATEAAAIPVIGSVVIETIPAEADNPGGYKYRIHTLYSEFNSAAWLVNLGVFKPNGTVTPVPAGKRDVQVREASAEPMQWWEVGMI
;
A
#
# COMPACT_ATOMS: atom_id res chain seq x y z
N MET A 1 46.46 29.98 0.73
CA MET A 1 45.50 31.07 0.49
C MET A 1 45.08 31.04 -0.98
N ARG A 2 43.90 30.50 -1.27
CA ARG A 2 43.26 30.64 -2.58
C ARG A 2 41.78 30.92 -2.38
N THR A 3 41.34 31.87 -3.19
CA THR A 3 40.19 32.75 -3.10
C THR A 3 38.86 32.00 -3.21
N ALA A 4 37.89 32.44 -2.41
CA ALA A 4 36.50 32.04 -2.47
C ALA A 4 35.82 32.52 -3.76
N THR A 5 34.87 31.74 -4.28
CA THR A 5 33.85 32.25 -5.20
C THR A 5 32.49 31.80 -4.69
N ILE A 6 31.72 32.78 -4.23
CA ILE A 6 30.32 32.70 -3.84
C ILE A 6 29.50 32.80 -5.12
N PHE A 7 28.58 31.88 -5.37
CA PHE A 7 27.51 32.07 -6.35
C PHE A 7 26.16 32.15 -5.66
N ALA A 8 25.39 33.10 -6.16
CA ALA A 8 24.21 33.70 -5.58
C ALA A 8 22.96 32.80 -5.64
N ALA A 9 22.06 33.11 -4.71
CA ALA A 9 20.70 32.62 -4.62
C ALA A 9 19.89 32.91 -5.90
N ALA A 10 19.06 31.94 -6.29
CA ALA A 10 17.95 32.15 -7.20
C ALA A 10 16.65 31.73 -6.49
N THR A 11 15.91 32.74 -6.07
CA THR A 11 14.53 32.70 -5.61
C THR A 11 13.62 32.27 -6.76
N ALA A 12 12.85 31.20 -6.57
CA ALA A 12 11.71 30.89 -7.43
C ALA A 12 10.43 31.06 -6.61
N LEU A 13 9.76 32.18 -6.83
CA LEU A 13 8.37 32.42 -6.48
C LEU A 13 7.51 31.57 -7.43
N PHE A 14 6.68 30.67 -6.89
CA PHE A 14 5.58 30.09 -7.65
C PHE A 14 4.25 30.43 -6.99
N SER A 15 3.44 31.07 -7.82
CA SER A 15 2.13 31.64 -7.54
C SER A 15 1.13 30.61 -7.04
N SER A 16 0.46 30.96 -5.95
CA SER A 16 -0.79 30.38 -5.51
C SER A 16 -1.92 30.73 -6.49
N ALA A 17 -2.32 29.77 -7.32
CA ALA A 17 -3.61 29.81 -8.01
C ALA A 17 -4.62 28.99 -7.21
N LEU A 18 -5.58 29.69 -6.60
CA LEU A 18 -6.79 29.10 -6.04
C LEU A 18 -7.63 28.52 -7.18
N ALA A 19 -7.68 27.19 -7.29
CA ALA A 19 -8.63 26.52 -8.16
C ALA A 19 -10.02 26.51 -7.48
N ALA A 20 -11.01 27.04 -8.19
CA ALA A 20 -12.42 26.96 -7.81
C ALA A 20 -12.89 25.49 -7.71
N PRO A 21 -13.86 25.17 -6.83
CA PRO A 21 -14.41 23.84 -6.73
C PRO A 21 -15.13 23.46 -8.04
N ALA A 22 -14.81 22.27 -8.56
CA ALA A 22 -15.50 21.65 -9.68
C ALA A 22 -16.98 21.36 -9.31
N PRO A 23 -17.90 21.34 -10.30
CA PRO A 23 -19.30 21.01 -10.05
C PRO A 23 -19.43 19.60 -9.48
N VAL A 24 -20.18 19.49 -8.37
CA VAL A 24 -20.57 18.22 -7.76
C VAL A 24 -21.48 17.49 -8.76
N ALA A 25 -21.03 16.33 -9.24
CA ALA A 25 -21.90 15.40 -9.96
C ALA A 25 -22.99 14.92 -8.99
N GLU A 26 -24.25 15.07 -9.39
CA GLU A 26 -25.39 14.54 -8.63
C GLU A 26 -25.19 13.04 -8.34
N PRO A 27 -25.57 12.54 -7.14
CA PRO A 27 -25.62 11.12 -6.91
C PRO A 27 -26.67 10.51 -7.84
N ALA A 28 -26.29 9.43 -8.53
CA ALA A 28 -27.21 8.62 -9.32
C ALA A 28 -28.43 8.26 -8.45
N GLY A 29 -29.61 8.75 -8.85
CA GLY A 29 -30.86 8.48 -8.16
C GLY A 29 -31.17 6.97 -8.09
N PRO A 30 -31.97 6.51 -7.11
CA PRO A 30 -32.34 5.11 -7.01
C PRO A 30 -33.14 4.65 -8.23
N CYS A 31 -32.85 3.44 -8.72
CA CYS A 31 -33.53 2.83 -9.86
C CYS A 31 -35.06 2.86 -9.67
N ARG A 32 -35.78 3.45 -10.63
CA ARG A 32 -37.25 3.41 -10.70
C ARG A 32 -37.69 2.35 -11.70
N PRO A 33 -38.56 1.39 -11.33
CA PRO A 33 -39.08 0.41 -12.28
C PRO A 33 -40.08 1.07 -13.23
N GLY A 34 -39.94 0.85 -14.55
CA GLY A 34 -41.03 1.04 -15.52
C GLY A 34 -40.88 2.15 -16.58
N GLY A 35 -39.72 2.78 -16.74
CA GLY A 35 -39.47 3.70 -17.86
C GLY A 35 -38.98 2.98 -19.13
N PRO A 36 -39.44 3.34 -20.34
CA PRO A 36 -38.93 2.76 -21.57
C PRO A 36 -37.56 3.34 -21.87
N GLY A 37 -36.53 2.59 -21.51
CA GLY A 37 -35.12 2.93 -21.73
C GLY A 37 -34.35 3.03 -20.41
N LEU A 38 -33.90 1.88 -19.90
CA LEU A 38 -32.66 1.64 -19.16
C LEU A 38 -32.72 0.29 -18.43
N ALA A 39 -31.57 -0.40 -18.46
CA ALA A 39 -31.11 -1.56 -17.70
C ALA A 39 -32.12 -2.34 -16.82
N ASN A 40 -32.30 -3.61 -17.20
CA ASN A 40 -32.95 -4.64 -16.39
C ASN A 40 -32.18 -4.81 -15.06
N CYS A 41 -32.83 -4.49 -13.93
CA CYS A 41 -32.23 -4.55 -12.58
C CYS A 41 -32.33 -5.94 -11.92
N ASN A 42 -32.38 -7.01 -12.73
CA ASN A 42 -32.44 -8.39 -12.26
C ASN A 42 -31.14 -9.09 -12.63
N GLY A 43 -30.23 -9.23 -11.67
CA GLY A 43 -28.99 -10.01 -11.80
C GLY A 43 -27.73 -9.17 -11.59
N LEU A 44 -26.93 -9.56 -10.60
CA LEU A 44 -25.66 -8.95 -10.22
C LEU A 44 -24.53 -9.28 -11.21
N ASP A 45 -24.77 -9.15 -12.52
CA ASP A 45 -23.71 -9.12 -13.54
C ASP A 45 -23.58 -7.68 -14.02
N ARG A 46 -22.70 -6.91 -13.37
CA ARG A 46 -22.27 -5.64 -13.95
C ARG A 46 -21.47 -5.96 -15.21
N PRO A 47 -21.90 -5.52 -16.41
CA PRO A 47 -21.12 -5.78 -17.61
C PRO A 47 -19.77 -5.04 -17.52
N PRO A 48 -18.68 -5.63 -18.03
CA PRO A 48 -17.37 -5.01 -18.06
C PRO A 48 -17.35 -3.96 -19.17
N ILE A 49 -17.96 -2.80 -18.94
CA ILE A 49 -17.89 -1.69 -19.89
C ILE A 49 -16.95 -0.64 -19.32
N GLY A 50 -15.66 -0.84 -19.58
CA GLY A 50 -14.69 0.23 -19.50
C GLY A 50 -15.09 1.34 -20.48
N LYS A 51 -15.01 2.61 -20.04
CA LYS A 51 -15.13 3.76 -20.96
C LYS A 51 -14.09 3.58 -22.09
N GLY A 52 -14.57 3.39 -23.32
CA GLY A 52 -13.73 3.35 -24.53
C GLY A 52 -13.50 2.00 -25.19
N GLY A 53 -14.31 0.96 -24.90
CA GLY A 53 -14.19 -0.34 -25.59
C GLY A 53 -12.95 -1.15 -25.18
N LYS A 54 -12.33 -0.81 -24.04
CA LYS A 54 -11.29 -1.62 -23.43
C LYS A 54 -11.94 -2.76 -22.65
N THR A 55 -11.55 -3.99 -22.94
CA THR A 55 -11.89 -5.17 -22.12
C THR A 55 -11.37 -4.93 -20.72
N CYS A 56 -12.25 -5.00 -19.72
CA CYS A 56 -11.85 -4.89 -18.33
C CYS A 56 -10.95 -6.06 -17.94
N MET A 57 -10.11 -5.87 -16.93
CA MET A 57 -9.43 -6.98 -16.27
C MET A 57 -10.48 -7.99 -15.78
N SER A 58 -10.21 -9.28 -15.87
CA SER A 58 -11.07 -10.32 -15.30
C SER A 58 -10.75 -10.55 -13.83
N ASP A 59 -11.66 -11.18 -13.09
CA ASP A 59 -11.41 -11.55 -11.69
C ASP A 59 -10.15 -12.44 -11.58
N GLU A 60 -9.96 -13.37 -12.52
CA GLU A 60 -8.79 -14.26 -12.52
C GLU A 60 -7.49 -13.50 -12.77
N ASP A 61 -7.49 -12.56 -13.70
CA ASP A 61 -6.30 -11.74 -13.98
C ASP A 61 -6.00 -10.81 -12.78
N ALA A 62 -7.02 -10.29 -12.10
CA ALA A 62 -6.86 -9.50 -10.88
C ALA A 62 -6.29 -10.33 -9.72
N ASP A 63 -6.76 -11.56 -9.56
CA ASP A 63 -6.21 -12.50 -8.57
C ASP A 63 -4.75 -12.83 -8.87
N VAL A 64 -4.37 -13.02 -10.14
CA VAL A 64 -2.96 -13.22 -10.52
C VAL A 64 -2.11 -12.02 -10.10
N VAL A 65 -2.57 -10.78 -10.33
CA VAL A 65 -1.86 -9.57 -9.91
C VAL A 65 -1.73 -9.50 -8.39
N ALA A 66 -2.81 -9.72 -7.64
CA ALA A 66 -2.82 -9.69 -6.18
C ALA A 66 -1.90 -10.75 -5.56
N ASN A 67 -1.97 -12.00 -6.07
CA ASN A 67 -1.08 -13.08 -5.64
C ASN A 67 0.38 -12.81 -5.99
N THR A 68 0.65 -12.24 -7.16
CA THR A 68 2.01 -11.86 -7.57
C THR A 68 2.60 -10.83 -6.60
N PHE A 69 1.83 -9.82 -6.20
CA PHE A 69 2.29 -8.87 -5.18
C PHE A 69 2.52 -9.55 -3.82
N ARG A 70 1.60 -10.41 -3.34
CA ARG A 70 1.82 -11.20 -2.12
C ARG A 70 3.13 -11.96 -2.18
N ASP A 71 3.41 -12.61 -3.30
CA ASP A 71 4.59 -13.46 -3.44
C ASP A 71 5.89 -12.64 -3.47
N LEU A 72 5.86 -11.41 -4.01
CA LEU A 72 6.97 -10.45 -3.87
C LEU A 72 7.26 -10.11 -2.39
N ILE A 73 6.28 -10.17 -1.49
CA ILE A 73 6.47 -9.94 -0.05
C ILE A 73 6.90 -11.22 0.70
N ARG A 74 6.30 -12.37 0.37
CA ARG A 74 6.50 -13.63 1.12
C ARG A 74 7.73 -14.43 0.70
N GLY A 75 8.22 -14.22 -0.52
CA GLY A 75 9.19 -15.11 -1.13
C GLY A 75 9.83 -14.48 -2.36
N TYR A 76 10.31 -13.24 -2.20
CA TYR A 76 10.94 -12.48 -3.26
C TYR A 76 12.00 -13.30 -4.01
N THR A 77 11.92 -13.26 -5.34
CA THR A 77 13.01 -13.67 -6.24
C THR A 77 13.27 -12.59 -7.26
N LYS A 78 14.51 -12.54 -7.76
CA LYS A 78 14.93 -11.56 -8.76
C LYS A 78 14.14 -11.74 -10.06
N GLU A 79 13.95 -12.98 -10.45
CA GLU A 79 13.26 -13.41 -11.67
C GLU A 79 11.80 -12.99 -11.63
N GLN A 80 11.13 -13.18 -10.49
CA GLN A 80 9.75 -12.75 -10.31
C GLN A 80 9.61 -11.23 -10.40
N ALA A 81 10.50 -10.46 -9.78
CA ALA A 81 10.46 -8.99 -9.89
C ALA A 81 10.66 -8.50 -11.33
N LEU A 82 11.58 -9.13 -12.07
CA LEU A 82 11.82 -8.83 -13.49
C LEU A 82 10.62 -9.15 -14.38
N ALA A 83 9.82 -10.15 -14.03
CA ALA A 83 8.62 -10.51 -14.77
C ALA A 83 7.41 -9.67 -14.37
N ALA A 84 7.20 -9.45 -13.06
CA ALA A 84 6.01 -8.84 -12.49
C ALA A 84 6.00 -7.31 -12.53
N LEU A 85 7.15 -6.65 -12.34
CA LEU A 85 7.24 -5.19 -12.24
C LEU A 85 7.76 -4.59 -13.54
N THR A 86 7.17 -3.50 -13.99
CA THR A 86 7.70 -2.66 -15.09
C THR A 86 9.08 -2.07 -14.73
N GLU A 87 9.86 -1.62 -15.71
CA GLU A 87 11.18 -1.05 -15.42
C GLU A 87 11.11 0.27 -14.64
N ASP A 88 10.14 1.11 -15.02
CA ASP A 88 9.81 2.41 -14.44
C ASP A 88 8.86 2.31 -13.23
N PHE A 89 8.79 1.14 -12.60
CA PHE A 89 7.95 0.88 -11.44
C PHE A 89 8.14 1.91 -10.31
N VAL A 90 7.04 2.41 -9.74
CA VAL A 90 7.05 3.36 -8.62
C VAL A 90 6.24 2.82 -7.44
N ASP A 91 6.80 2.90 -6.23
CA ASP A 91 6.18 2.48 -4.98
C ASP A 91 5.97 3.67 -4.04
N TYR A 92 4.73 3.89 -3.62
CA TYR A 92 4.32 4.90 -2.65
C TYR A 92 3.77 4.24 -1.39
N SER A 93 4.30 4.64 -0.23
CA SER A 93 3.72 4.28 1.05
C SER A 93 4.21 5.19 2.16
N SER A 94 3.31 5.99 2.73
CA SER A 94 3.64 6.78 3.91
C SER A 94 3.88 5.89 5.13
N ALA A 95 3.14 4.77 5.23
CA ALA A 95 3.33 3.74 6.25
C ALA A 95 4.72 3.07 6.18
N VAL A 96 5.22 2.69 5.00
CA VAL A 96 6.59 2.16 4.87
C VAL A 96 7.62 3.27 5.14
N SER A 97 7.38 4.48 4.65
CA SER A 97 8.27 5.62 4.89
C SER A 97 8.50 5.88 6.38
N ILE A 98 7.44 5.90 7.19
CA ILE A 98 7.57 6.12 8.64
C ILE A 98 8.26 4.94 9.34
N VAL A 99 8.07 3.71 8.85
CA VAL A 99 8.77 2.50 9.36
C VAL A 99 10.26 2.56 9.05
N ILE A 100 10.64 2.89 7.82
CA ILE A 100 12.05 3.11 7.43
C ILE A 100 12.67 4.23 8.25
N ASN A 101 11.90 5.29 8.49
CA ASN A 101 12.30 6.41 9.33
C ASN A 101 12.25 6.10 10.85
N LYS A 102 11.94 4.87 11.26
CA LYS A 102 11.82 4.47 12.67
C LYS A 102 11.00 5.46 13.50
N GLY A 103 9.87 5.94 12.96
CA GLY A 103 9.00 6.89 13.66
C GLY A 103 9.56 8.32 13.75
N ALA A 104 10.19 8.82 12.68
CA ALA A 104 10.81 10.15 12.57
C ALA A 104 12.18 10.34 13.23
N ALA A 105 12.96 9.25 13.37
CA ALA A 105 14.32 9.29 13.90
C ALA A 105 15.37 9.81 12.88
N GLY A 106 14.99 10.01 11.62
CA GLY A 106 15.86 10.48 10.55
C GLY A 106 15.13 11.35 9.52
N PRO A 107 15.88 11.94 8.58
CA PRO A 107 15.29 12.69 7.48
C PRO A 107 14.73 11.71 6.45
N LYS A 108 13.40 11.61 6.37
CA LYS A 108 12.73 10.99 5.23
C LYS A 108 11.44 11.74 4.94
N ASP A 109 11.27 12.18 3.70
CA ASP A 109 10.00 12.68 3.22
C ASP A 109 9.00 11.51 3.20
N VAL A 110 7.99 11.58 4.05
CA VAL A 110 7.00 10.51 4.20
C VAL A 110 6.01 10.46 3.03
N THR A 111 5.99 11.47 2.17
CA THR A 111 5.10 11.57 1.01
C THR A 111 5.78 11.23 -0.31
N ALA A 112 7.11 11.17 -0.33
CA ALA A 112 7.87 10.79 -1.52
C ALA A 112 7.75 9.28 -1.82
N PRO A 113 7.97 8.87 -3.09
CA PRO A 113 8.11 7.46 -3.44
C PRO A 113 9.18 6.76 -2.58
N ILE A 114 8.91 5.53 -2.17
CA ILE A 114 9.88 4.64 -1.53
C ILE A 114 10.92 4.16 -2.55
N PHE A 115 10.43 3.77 -3.73
CA PHE A 115 11.23 3.33 -4.85
C PHE A 115 10.71 4.01 -6.11
N THR A 116 11.62 4.50 -6.95
CA THR A 116 11.29 5.15 -8.24
C THR A 116 11.69 4.30 -9.44
N SER A 117 12.06 3.04 -9.22
CA SER A 117 12.32 2.06 -10.27
C SER A 117 12.26 0.65 -9.73
N ARG A 118 12.04 -0.32 -10.61
CA ARG A 118 12.19 -1.75 -10.28
C ARG A 118 13.58 -2.08 -9.76
N ALA A 119 14.63 -1.48 -10.31
CA ALA A 119 16.01 -1.74 -9.86
C ALA A 119 16.20 -1.35 -8.39
N GLN A 120 15.69 -0.19 -7.97
CA GLN A 120 15.72 0.23 -6.56
C GLN A 120 14.87 -0.68 -5.68
N PHE A 121 13.68 -1.08 -6.13
CA PHE A 121 12.86 -2.06 -5.41
C PHE A 121 13.62 -3.37 -5.19
N MET A 122 14.23 -3.93 -6.23
CA MET A 122 15.00 -5.18 -6.15
C MET A 122 16.19 -5.08 -5.20
N GLU A 123 16.89 -3.94 -5.18
CA GLU A 123 18.01 -3.72 -4.27
C GLU A 123 17.57 -3.53 -2.81
N GLY A 124 16.47 -2.81 -2.59
CA GLY A 124 15.96 -2.50 -1.26
C GLY A 124 15.18 -3.67 -0.66
N HIS A 125 14.10 -4.06 -1.34
CA HIS A 125 13.17 -5.11 -0.91
C HIS A 125 13.82 -6.49 -0.90
N GLY A 126 14.72 -6.78 -1.83
CA GLY A 126 15.41 -8.08 -1.90
C GLY A 126 16.31 -8.40 -0.70
N LYS A 127 16.59 -7.42 0.17
CA LYS A 127 17.35 -7.59 1.43
C LYS A 127 16.44 -7.87 2.64
N GLN A 128 15.12 -7.73 2.48
CA GLN A 128 14.16 -7.91 3.57
C GLN A 128 13.87 -9.40 3.82
N GLN A 129 13.64 -9.74 5.09
CA GLN A 129 13.19 -11.07 5.45
C GLN A 129 11.73 -11.26 5.03
N PRO A 130 11.35 -12.44 4.51
CA PRO A 130 9.97 -12.71 4.18
C PRO A 130 9.11 -12.73 5.45
N ILE A 131 7.90 -12.16 5.32
CA ILE A 131 6.89 -12.14 6.37
C ILE A 131 5.65 -12.94 5.93
N PRO A 132 4.84 -13.45 6.87
CA PRO A 132 3.52 -13.99 6.54
C PRO A 132 2.68 -12.90 5.90
N PHE A 133 1.93 -13.21 4.84
CA PHE A 133 1.09 -12.22 4.17
C PHE A 133 -0.12 -12.94 3.58
N GLU A 134 -1.31 -12.58 4.01
CA GLU A 134 -2.56 -13.19 3.58
C GLU A 134 -3.42 -12.11 2.92
N ILE A 135 -3.98 -12.45 1.75
CA ILE A 135 -4.95 -11.60 1.06
C ILE A 135 -6.30 -11.86 1.72
N LEU A 136 -6.97 -10.80 2.14
CA LEU A 136 -8.30 -10.84 2.73
C LEU A 136 -9.38 -10.67 1.67
N ASP A 137 -9.19 -9.69 0.78
CA ASP A 137 -10.15 -9.34 -0.27
C ASP A 137 -9.39 -8.75 -1.46
N THR A 138 -9.90 -8.97 -2.68
CA THR A 138 -9.39 -8.40 -3.93
C THR A 138 -10.54 -7.74 -4.69
N TRP A 139 -10.29 -6.57 -5.28
CA TRP A 139 -11.19 -5.87 -6.19
C TRP A 139 -10.40 -5.38 -7.40
N HIS A 140 -11.08 -5.17 -8.53
CA HIS A 140 -10.45 -4.58 -9.71
C HIS A 140 -11.41 -3.69 -10.49
N ASN A 141 -10.82 -2.89 -11.37
CA ASN A 141 -11.51 -1.96 -12.24
C ASN A 141 -11.06 -2.14 -13.69
N CYS A 142 -11.88 -1.64 -14.61
CA CYS A 142 -11.62 -1.70 -16.06
C CYS A 142 -10.41 -0.89 -16.55
N ASN A 143 -9.77 -0.10 -15.69
CA ASN A 143 -8.60 0.71 -16.02
C ASN A 143 -7.28 -0.01 -15.72
N GLY A 144 -7.30 -1.30 -15.35
CA GLY A 144 -6.09 -2.04 -14.97
C GLY A 144 -5.64 -1.77 -13.53
N THR A 145 -6.52 -1.25 -12.68
CA THR A 145 -6.26 -1.12 -11.25
C THR A 145 -6.80 -2.32 -10.48
N VAL A 146 -5.97 -2.91 -9.64
CA VAL A 146 -6.33 -3.93 -8.64
C VAL A 146 -6.17 -3.32 -7.26
N SER A 147 -7.18 -3.43 -6.41
CA SER A 147 -7.09 -3.07 -5.01
C SER A 147 -7.21 -4.32 -4.17
N MET A 148 -6.47 -4.43 -3.07
CA MET A 148 -6.66 -5.56 -2.15
C MET A 148 -6.47 -5.17 -0.70
N ARG A 149 -7.14 -5.91 0.18
CA ARG A 149 -6.88 -5.91 1.62
C ARG A 149 -6.03 -7.11 1.99
N TRP A 150 -5.16 -6.92 2.98
CA TRP A 150 -4.24 -7.95 3.42
C TRP A 150 -3.97 -7.87 4.91
N VAL A 151 -3.44 -8.97 5.46
CA VAL A 151 -2.96 -9.06 6.83
C VAL A 151 -1.60 -9.74 6.90
N THR A 152 -0.73 -9.25 7.77
CA THR A 152 0.43 -10.00 8.28
C THR A 152 0.30 -10.15 9.79
N THR A 153 0.51 -11.37 10.28
CA THR A 153 0.45 -11.68 11.71
C THR A 153 1.80 -11.49 12.41
N ARG A 154 2.86 -11.18 11.66
CA ARG A 154 4.23 -11.11 12.19
C ARG A 154 5.15 -10.18 11.39
N SER A 155 4.80 -8.90 11.31
CA SER A 155 5.56 -7.88 10.56
C SER A 155 7.00 -7.65 11.04
N GLY A 156 7.33 -8.00 12.29
CA GLY A 156 8.70 -7.93 12.81
C GLY A 156 9.54 -9.19 12.58
N GLN A 157 9.01 -10.20 11.88
CA GLN A 157 9.63 -11.52 11.76
C GLN A 157 11.11 -11.46 11.33
N GLY A 158 11.95 -12.16 12.08
CA GLY A 158 13.37 -12.32 11.75
C GLY A 158 14.23 -11.10 12.10
N GLN A 159 13.64 -10.03 12.62
CA GLN A 159 14.38 -8.86 13.10
C GLN A 159 14.86 -9.08 14.53
N ALA A 160 16.11 -8.69 14.82
CA ALA A 160 16.65 -8.75 16.19
C ALA A 160 15.85 -7.88 17.17
N THR A 161 15.22 -6.81 16.67
CA THR A 161 14.40 -5.88 17.45
C THR A 161 12.93 -6.30 17.55
N GLU A 162 12.54 -7.46 17.02
CA GLU A 162 11.14 -7.94 17.08
C GLU A 162 10.64 -7.97 18.53
N ALA A 163 9.64 -7.16 18.87
CA ALA A 163 9.15 -6.97 20.24
C ALA A 163 7.70 -7.44 20.44
N ALA A 164 6.89 -7.38 19.39
CA ALA A 164 5.47 -7.73 19.41
C ALA A 164 5.06 -8.42 18.10
N ALA A 165 3.89 -9.04 18.09
CA ALA A 165 3.27 -9.68 16.93
C ALA A 165 1.81 -9.21 16.76
N ILE A 166 1.58 -7.91 16.88
CA ILE A 166 0.28 -7.28 16.58
C ILE A 166 -0.04 -7.51 15.10
N PRO A 167 -1.21 -8.07 14.75
CA PRO A 167 -1.63 -8.15 13.36
C PRO A 167 -1.61 -6.78 12.69
N VAL A 168 -0.91 -6.70 11.58
CA VAL A 168 -0.90 -5.51 10.72
C VAL A 168 -1.86 -5.78 9.58
N ILE A 169 -2.82 -4.89 9.40
CA ILE A 169 -3.81 -4.93 8.33
C ILE A 169 -3.58 -3.72 7.44
N GLY A 170 -3.57 -3.96 6.14
CA GLY A 170 -3.37 -2.92 5.16
C GLY A 170 -4.28 -3.05 3.96
N SER A 171 -4.16 -2.03 3.11
CA SER A 171 -4.72 -2.01 1.78
C SER A 171 -3.65 -1.60 0.79
N VAL A 172 -3.82 -2.02 -0.45
CA VAL A 172 -2.95 -1.59 -1.54
C VAL A 172 -3.79 -1.33 -2.78
N VAL A 173 -3.37 -0.34 -3.55
CA VAL A 173 -3.86 -0.05 -4.90
C VAL A 173 -2.69 -0.31 -5.85
N ILE A 174 -2.91 -1.17 -6.82
CA ILE A 174 -1.94 -1.68 -7.77
C ILE A 174 -2.39 -1.22 -9.15
N GLU A 175 -1.66 -0.30 -9.76
CA GLU A 175 -1.87 0.10 -11.14
C GLU A 175 -1.03 -0.78 -12.06
N THR A 176 -1.67 -1.35 -13.08
CA THR A 176 -1.02 -2.27 -14.01
C THR A 176 -1.06 -1.74 -15.44
N ILE A 177 -0.11 -2.22 -16.24
CA ILE A 177 -0.11 -2.08 -17.69
C ILE A 177 -0.09 -3.46 -18.34
N PRO A 178 -0.57 -3.60 -19.59
CA PRO A 178 -0.37 -4.83 -20.35
C PRO A 178 1.11 -5.19 -20.41
N ALA A 179 1.42 -6.47 -20.21
CA ALA A 179 2.77 -6.97 -20.35
C ALA A 179 3.20 -7.00 -21.83
N GLU A 180 4.49 -6.95 -22.05
CA GLU A 180 5.11 -7.16 -23.35
C GLU A 180 4.90 -8.62 -23.82
N ALA A 181 4.85 -8.84 -25.13
CA ALA A 181 4.57 -10.16 -25.70
C ALA A 181 5.61 -11.23 -25.31
N ASP A 182 6.84 -10.83 -25.01
CA ASP A 182 7.96 -11.67 -24.61
C ASP A 182 8.26 -11.61 -23.11
N ASN A 183 7.30 -11.16 -22.29
CA ASN A 183 7.47 -11.11 -20.84
C ASN A 183 7.92 -12.47 -20.27
N PRO A 184 9.04 -12.53 -19.53
CA PRO A 184 9.66 -13.79 -19.14
C PRO A 184 8.82 -14.65 -18.17
N GLY A 185 7.84 -14.05 -17.48
CA GLY A 185 6.93 -14.78 -16.58
C GLY A 185 5.60 -15.17 -17.22
N GLY A 186 5.37 -14.80 -18.49
CA GLY A 186 4.08 -15.02 -19.17
C GLY A 186 2.91 -14.25 -18.54
N TYR A 187 3.19 -13.20 -17.75
CA TYR A 187 2.14 -12.37 -17.17
C TYR A 187 1.42 -11.61 -18.27
N LYS A 188 0.10 -11.45 -18.15
CA LYS A 188 -0.68 -10.57 -19.03
C LYS A 188 -0.58 -9.09 -18.62
N TYR A 189 -0.36 -8.85 -17.34
CA TYR A 189 -0.28 -7.53 -16.73
C TYR A 189 0.96 -7.42 -15.87
N ARG A 190 1.62 -6.27 -15.92
CA ARG A 190 2.76 -5.92 -15.07
C ARG A 190 2.36 -4.78 -14.15
N ILE A 191 2.88 -4.81 -12.94
CA ILE A 191 2.68 -3.75 -11.96
C ILE A 191 3.54 -2.55 -12.35
N HIS A 192 2.89 -1.41 -12.52
CA HIS A 192 3.50 -0.13 -12.85
C HIS A 192 3.62 0.77 -11.64
N THR A 193 2.53 0.97 -10.91
CA THR A 193 2.54 1.83 -9.72
C THR A 193 1.88 1.11 -8.54
N LEU A 194 2.45 1.28 -7.36
CA LEU A 194 1.94 0.74 -6.12
C LEU A 194 1.65 1.86 -5.13
N TYR A 195 0.48 1.84 -4.52
CA TYR A 195 0.14 2.66 -3.36
C TYR A 195 -0.24 1.75 -2.20
N SER A 196 0.59 1.63 -1.18
CA SER A 196 0.35 0.73 -0.04
C SER A 196 0.23 1.50 1.27
N GLU A 197 -0.81 1.21 2.04
CA GLU A 197 -0.98 1.78 3.38
C GLU A 197 -1.44 0.71 4.38
N PHE A 198 -1.00 0.85 5.62
CA PHE A 198 -1.30 -0.07 6.71
C PHE A 198 -1.19 0.63 8.05
N ASN A 199 -1.62 -0.06 9.12
CA ASN A 199 -1.46 0.41 10.50
C ASN A 199 0.02 0.42 10.94
N SER A 200 0.75 1.44 10.50
CA SER A 200 2.19 1.61 10.72
C SER A 200 2.60 1.66 12.20
N ALA A 201 1.74 2.18 13.07
CA ALA A 201 1.97 2.17 14.52
C ALA A 201 2.14 0.74 15.07
N ALA A 202 1.28 -0.20 14.65
CA ALA A 202 1.41 -1.60 15.05
C ALA A 202 2.73 -2.21 14.55
N TRP A 203 3.14 -1.87 13.32
CA TRP A 203 4.43 -2.28 12.77
C TRP A 203 5.61 -1.74 13.59
N LEU A 204 5.59 -0.45 13.96
CA LEU A 204 6.62 0.19 14.77
C LEU A 204 6.71 -0.44 16.17
N VAL A 205 5.58 -0.84 16.78
CA VAL A 205 5.58 -1.61 18.04
C VAL A 205 6.20 -2.98 17.82
N ASN A 206 5.81 -3.69 16.75
CA ASN A 206 6.35 -5.01 16.43
C ASN A 206 7.86 -4.99 16.22
N LEU A 207 8.43 -3.89 15.70
CA LEU A 207 9.87 -3.67 15.55
C LEU A 207 10.57 -3.14 16.81
N GLY A 208 9.85 -2.91 17.91
CA GLY A 208 10.39 -2.36 19.14
C GLY A 208 10.81 -0.88 19.04
N VAL A 209 10.39 -0.17 17.99
CA VAL A 209 10.69 1.24 17.77
C VAL A 209 9.78 2.13 18.61
N PHE A 210 8.47 1.84 18.59
CA PHE A 210 7.49 2.51 19.43
C PHE A 210 7.14 1.63 20.63
N LYS A 211 7.16 2.21 21.83
CA LYS A 211 6.75 1.53 23.06
C LYS A 211 5.39 2.09 23.49
N PRO A 212 4.31 1.31 23.39
CA PRO A 212 3.00 1.76 23.86
C PRO A 212 2.97 1.79 25.39
N ASN A 213 2.08 2.62 25.95
CA ASN A 213 1.94 2.79 27.40
C ASN A 213 1.32 1.57 28.10
N GLY A 214 0.61 0.71 27.37
CA GLY A 214 -0.05 -0.49 27.88
C GLY A 214 0.58 -1.79 27.40
N THR A 215 0.12 -2.90 27.96
CA THR A 215 0.54 -4.24 27.55
C THR A 215 0.15 -4.52 26.11
N VAL A 216 1.11 -5.05 25.33
CA VAL A 216 0.88 -5.45 23.95
C VAL A 216 0.60 -6.95 23.88
N THR A 217 -0.50 -7.30 23.22
CA THR A 217 -0.80 -8.67 22.79
C THR A 217 -1.21 -8.64 21.33
N PRO A 218 -0.73 -9.58 20.50
CA PRO A 218 0.14 -10.72 20.80
C PRO A 218 1.63 -10.37 20.94
N VAL A 219 2.37 -11.19 21.69
CA VAL A 219 3.84 -11.19 21.79
C VAL A 219 4.39 -12.29 20.86
N PRO A 220 5.59 -12.15 20.25
CA PRO A 220 6.12 -13.17 19.34
C PRO A 220 6.22 -14.53 20.03
N ALA A 221 5.98 -15.62 19.28
CA ALA A 221 5.89 -16.97 19.82
C ALA A 221 7.12 -17.44 20.62
N GLY A 222 8.30 -16.82 20.40
CA GLY A 222 9.54 -17.09 21.15
C GLY A 222 9.80 -16.20 22.37
N LYS A 223 8.92 -15.26 22.70
CA LYS A 223 9.08 -14.31 23.83
C LYS A 223 7.92 -14.38 24.84
N ARG A 224 7.22 -15.52 24.92
CA ARG A 224 6.09 -15.73 25.85
C ARG A 224 6.57 -15.89 27.30
N ASP A 225 7.11 -14.83 27.87
CA ASP A 225 7.20 -14.62 29.30
C ASP A 225 6.90 -13.14 29.52
N VAL A 226 5.69 -12.85 30.01
CA VAL A 226 5.16 -11.60 30.60
C VAL A 226 3.69 -11.47 30.20
N GLN A 227 2.81 -11.89 31.11
CA GLN A 227 1.40 -11.54 31.13
C GLN A 227 1.02 -11.21 32.57
N VAL A 228 0.70 -9.94 32.83
CA VAL A 228 -0.30 -9.58 33.84
C VAL A 228 -1.30 -8.67 33.12
N ARG A 229 -2.56 -9.10 33.12
CA ARG A 229 -3.69 -8.32 32.62
C ARG A 229 -4.13 -7.34 33.70
N GLU A 230 -4.27 -6.08 33.35
CA GLU A 230 -5.25 -5.19 33.97
C GLU A 230 -5.99 -4.50 32.84
N ALA A 231 -7.29 -4.78 32.72
CA ALA A 231 -8.19 -4.11 31.80
C ALA A 231 -8.92 -3.04 32.62
N SER A 232 -8.61 -1.76 32.40
CA SER A 232 -9.53 -0.69 32.80
C SER A 232 -10.45 -0.38 31.62
N ALA A 233 -11.75 -0.53 31.90
CA ALA A 233 -12.83 -0.29 30.98
C ALA A 233 -13.27 1.17 31.10
N GLU A 234 -12.87 2.02 30.16
CA GLU A 234 -13.66 3.18 29.77
C GLU A 234 -13.64 3.33 28.24
N PRO A 235 -14.78 3.65 27.61
CA PRO A 235 -14.83 3.88 26.17
C PRO A 235 -14.10 5.20 25.85
N MET A 236 -12.88 5.10 25.31
CA MET A 236 -12.11 6.25 24.81
C MET A 236 -12.94 7.05 23.81
N GLN A 237 -13.06 8.35 24.05
CA GLN A 237 -13.70 9.28 23.12
C GLN A 237 -12.69 9.68 22.02
N TRP A 238 -13.16 9.83 20.79
CA TRP A 238 -12.33 10.04 19.59
C TRP A 238 -11.39 11.26 19.65
N TRP A 239 -11.61 12.22 20.56
CA TRP A 239 -10.77 13.40 20.78
C TRP A 239 -9.70 13.25 21.88
N GLU A 240 -9.70 12.16 22.64
CA GLU A 240 -8.65 11.85 23.64
C GLU A 240 -7.45 11.11 23.03
N VAL A 241 -7.58 10.68 21.77
CA VAL A 241 -6.46 10.25 20.92
C VAL A 241 -5.72 11.51 20.47
N GLY A 242 -4.80 11.97 21.32
CA GLY A 242 -4.14 13.28 21.27
C GLY A 242 -3.93 13.86 19.87
N MET A 243 -4.48 15.06 19.66
CA MET A 243 -4.04 15.96 18.61
C MET A 243 -2.54 16.22 18.77
N ILE A 244 -1.79 15.85 17.72
CA ILE A 244 -0.47 16.41 17.43
C ILE A 244 -0.70 17.80 16.83
#